data_AF-A0A957DSU4-F1
#
_entry.id   AF-A0A957DSU4-F1
#
_cell.length_a   1.000
_cell.length_b   1.000
_cell.length_c   1.000
_cell.angle_alpha   90.00
_cell.angle_beta   90.00
_cell.angle_gamma   90.00
#
_symmetry.space_group_name_H-M   'P 1'
#
loop_
_entity.id
_entity.type
_entity.pdbx_description
1 polymer ?
#
loop_
_entity_poly.entity_id
_entity_poly.type
_entity_poly.pdbx_seq_one_letter_code
_entity_poly.pdbx_strand_id
1 'polypeptide(L)'
;IPYDINKVVEKIKEREARGREFSIVVVAEGARPLGGDLTIIGKAVGQAERLGGIGHKVGAALEALTGKETRVVVLGHLLRGGKPTAYDRLLSLRFGAAAVRALAEGESGIMVALDPPTVNYVPLSQVSGRMKQVPLDCDTILTGRDLGTSFGD
;
A
#
# COMPACT_ATOMS: atom_id res chain seq x y z
N ILE A 1 7.52 3.95 4.86
CA ILE A 1 7.74 5.01 5.86
C ILE A 1 7.37 4.44 7.22
N PRO A 2 8.30 4.25 8.16
CA PRO A 2 7.96 3.96 9.55
C PRO A 2 7.19 5.14 10.15
N TYR A 3 6.10 4.88 10.87
CA TYR A 3 5.23 5.96 11.36
C TYR A 3 5.54 6.36 12.81
N ASP A 4 5.50 7.64 13.12
CA ASP A 4 5.36 8.18 14.47
C ASP A 4 3.87 8.48 14.73
N ILE A 5 3.31 7.84 15.75
CA ILE A 5 1.90 8.05 16.12
C ILE A 5 1.63 9.50 16.53
N ASN A 6 2.62 10.19 17.11
CA ASN A 6 2.47 11.58 17.53
C ASN A 6 2.34 12.51 16.33
N LYS A 7 3.03 12.24 15.21
CA LYS A 7 2.87 12.99 13.95
C LYS A 7 1.46 12.87 13.39
N VAL A 8 0.85 11.69 13.50
CA VAL A 8 -0.55 11.48 13.12
C VAL A 8 -1.49 12.24 14.05
N VAL A 9 -1.23 12.23 15.36
CA VAL A 9 -2.00 12.99 16.36
C VAL A 9 -1.92 14.51 16.12
N GLU A 10 -0.71 15.03 15.90
CA GLU A 10 -0.46 16.43 15.53
C GLU A 10 -1.30 16.81 14.31
N LYS A 11 -1.31 15.96 13.28
CA LYS A 11 -2.08 16.23 12.07
C LYS A 11 -3.59 16.24 12.31
N ILE A 12 -4.10 15.32 13.12
CA ILE A 12 -5.52 15.28 13.48
C ILE A 12 -5.92 16.57 14.22
N LYS A 13 -5.11 17.01 15.19
CA LYS A 13 -5.35 18.25 15.94
C LYS A 13 -5.26 19.49 15.05
N GLU A 14 -4.29 19.55 14.14
CA GLU A 14 -4.16 20.63 13.15
C GLU A 14 -5.42 20.74 12.28
N ARG A 15 -5.95 19.61 11.80
CA ARG A 15 -7.17 19.57 10.98
C ARG A 15 -8.39 20.05 11.76
N GLU A 16 -8.52 19.62 13.01
CA GLU A 16 -9.60 20.07 13.89
C GLU A 16 -9.53 21.58 14.15
N ALA A 17 -8.35 22.13 14.42
CA ALA A 17 -8.17 23.57 14.63
C ALA A 17 -8.58 24.40 13.40
N ARG A 18 -8.57 23.78 12.20
CA ARG A 18 -9.08 24.36 10.94
C ARG A 18 -10.57 24.11 10.69
N GLY A 19 -11.31 23.62 11.69
CA GLY A 19 -12.75 23.37 11.62
C GLY A 19 -13.14 22.08 10.88
N ARG A 20 -12.23 21.11 10.72
CA ARG A 20 -12.59 19.79 10.17
C ARG A 20 -13.21 18.91 11.26
N GLU A 21 -14.38 18.37 10.96
CA GLU A 21 -15.16 17.55 11.92
C GLU A 21 -14.65 16.09 12.01
N PHE A 22 -13.91 15.61 11.01
CA PHE A 22 -13.38 14.25 10.99
C PHE A 22 -12.02 14.15 10.29
N SER A 23 -11.33 13.05 10.57
CA SER A 23 -10.09 12.63 9.91
C SER A 23 -10.17 11.18 9.49
N ILE A 24 -9.65 10.88 8.30
CA ILE A 24 -9.52 9.51 7.79
C ILE A 24 -8.04 9.14 7.89
N VAL A 25 -7.75 7.99 8.50
CA VAL A 25 -6.40 7.44 8.61
C VAL A 25 -6.38 6.11 7.86
N VAL A 26 -5.53 6.01 6.85
CA VAL A 26 -5.33 4.78 6.07
C VAL A 26 -4.05 4.11 6.56
N VAL A 27 -4.16 2.85 6.98
CA VAL A 27 -3.05 2.09 7.56
C VAL A 27 -2.78 0.87 6.70
N ALA A 28 -1.60 0.81 6.08
CA ALA A 28 -1.17 -0.36 5.33
C ALA A 28 -0.92 -1.54 6.29
N GLU A 29 -1.24 -2.78 5.88
CA GLU A 29 -1.06 -3.97 6.72
C GLU A 29 0.41 -4.20 7.14
N GLY A 30 1.36 -3.74 6.34
CA GLY A 30 2.81 -3.75 6.62
C GLY A 30 3.34 -2.48 7.27
N ALA A 31 2.47 -1.58 7.76
CA ALA A 31 2.92 -0.39 8.47
C ALA A 31 3.61 -0.79 9.79
N ARG A 32 4.72 -0.11 10.10
CA ARG A 32 5.50 -0.32 11.34
C ARG A 32 5.79 1.01 12.00
N PRO A 33 5.78 1.09 13.34
CA PRO A 33 6.13 2.31 14.04
C PRO A 33 7.61 2.64 13.84
N LEU A 34 7.98 3.91 14.03
CA LEU A 34 9.36 4.34 14.10
C LEU A 34 10.08 3.56 15.22
N GLY A 35 11.14 2.82 14.85
CA GLY A 35 11.92 2.02 15.79
C GLY A 35 11.26 0.73 16.30
N GLY A 36 10.13 0.29 15.73
CA GLY A 36 9.48 -0.95 16.14
C GLY A 36 9.14 -1.91 15.00
N ASP A 37 8.66 -3.09 15.40
CA ASP A 37 8.41 -4.21 14.49
C ASP A 37 7.01 -4.23 13.89
N LEU A 38 6.84 -5.08 12.88
CA LEU A 38 5.55 -5.40 12.27
C LEU A 38 4.58 -5.98 13.30
N THR A 39 3.30 -5.64 13.15
CA THR A 39 2.25 -6.22 14.00
C THR A 39 1.77 -7.53 13.38
N ILE A 40 2.02 -8.64 14.08
CA ILE A 40 1.73 -10.01 13.63
C ILE A 40 0.58 -10.58 14.48
N ILE A 41 -0.46 -11.11 13.85
CA ILE A 41 -1.62 -11.72 14.56
C ILE A 41 -1.41 -13.21 14.89
N GLY A 42 -0.43 -13.88 14.27
CA GLY A 42 -0.07 -15.24 14.66
C GLY A 42 1.03 -15.86 13.81
N LYS A 43 1.80 -16.76 14.44
CA LYS A 43 2.70 -17.72 13.78
C LYS A 43 2.00 -19.08 13.79
N ALA A 44 1.49 -19.52 12.65
CA ALA A 44 1.19 -20.93 12.45
C ALA A 44 2.45 -21.60 11.88
N VAL A 45 2.88 -22.72 12.48
CA VAL A 45 4.06 -23.48 12.01
C VAL A 45 3.83 -23.88 10.54
N GLY A 46 4.72 -23.44 9.65
CA GLY A 46 4.66 -23.74 8.21
C GLY A 46 3.86 -22.76 7.35
N GLN A 47 3.31 -21.67 7.90
CA GLN A 47 2.66 -20.61 7.11
C GLN A 47 3.45 -19.30 7.16
N ALA A 48 3.36 -18.51 6.09
CA ALA A 48 3.88 -17.14 6.07
C ALA A 48 3.24 -16.30 7.18
N GLU A 49 4.01 -15.40 7.79
CA GLU A 49 3.54 -14.55 8.89
C GLU A 49 2.27 -13.79 8.49
N ARG A 50 1.19 -13.95 9.26
CA ARG A 50 -0.06 -13.25 8.99
C ARG A 50 -0.01 -11.88 9.64
N LEU A 51 0.30 -10.88 8.82
CA LEU A 51 0.16 -9.47 9.19
C LEU A 51 -1.30 -9.16 9.49
N GLY A 52 -1.52 -8.32 10.49
CA GLY A 52 -2.85 -7.85 10.82
C GLY A 52 -2.90 -7.07 12.13
N GLY A 53 -4.04 -6.46 12.41
CA GLY A 53 -4.30 -5.83 13.71
C GLY A 53 -3.66 -4.46 13.87
N ILE A 54 -2.76 -4.06 12.96
CA ILE A 54 -2.16 -2.72 12.94
C ILE A 54 -3.21 -1.62 12.89
N GLY A 55 -4.31 -1.81 12.14
CA GLY A 55 -5.44 -0.87 12.11
C GLY A 55 -6.08 -0.67 13.48
N HIS A 56 -6.30 -1.75 14.24
CA HIS A 56 -6.82 -1.67 15.61
C HIS A 56 -5.80 -1.07 16.57
N LYS A 57 -4.51 -1.43 16.44
CA LYS A 57 -3.42 -0.88 17.27
C LYS A 57 -3.29 0.63 17.09
N VAL A 58 -3.27 1.10 15.84
CA VAL A 58 -3.22 2.54 15.52
C VAL A 58 -4.51 3.22 15.99
N GLY A 59 -5.67 2.63 15.72
CA GLY A 59 -6.97 3.19 16.14
C GLY A 59 -7.07 3.39 17.65
N ALA A 60 -6.72 2.38 18.44
CA ALA A 60 -6.71 2.46 19.90
C ALA A 60 -5.72 3.52 20.42
N ALA A 61 -4.53 3.62 19.81
CA ALA A 61 -3.55 4.64 20.18
C ALA A 61 -4.04 6.06 19.88
N LEU A 62 -4.68 6.27 18.71
CA LEU A 62 -5.25 7.56 18.35
C LEU A 62 -6.40 7.95 19.27
N GLU A 63 -7.29 7.02 19.60
CA GLU A 63 -8.40 7.26 20.53
C GLU A 63 -7.86 7.68 21.92
N ALA A 64 -6.88 6.96 22.45
CA ALA A 64 -6.26 7.27 23.74
C ALA A 64 -5.55 8.64 23.75
N LEU A 65 -4.85 9.01 22.66
CA LEU A 65 -4.04 10.23 22.60
C LEU A 65 -4.85 11.48 22.19
N THR A 66 -5.99 11.30 21.53
CA THR A 66 -6.82 12.41 21.04
C THR A 66 -8.13 12.57 21.80
N GLY A 67 -8.58 11.54 22.52
CA GLY A 67 -9.89 11.48 23.15
C GLY A 67 -11.05 11.38 22.16
N LYS A 68 -10.78 11.08 20.88
CA LYS A 68 -11.79 11.01 19.82
C LYS A 68 -12.23 9.58 19.55
N GLU A 69 -13.54 9.36 19.47
CA GLU A 69 -14.11 8.08 19.05
C GLU A 69 -13.51 7.65 17.71
N THR A 70 -12.85 6.49 17.69
CA THR A 70 -12.14 5.99 16.51
C THR A 70 -12.78 4.70 16.03
N ARG A 71 -13.30 4.73 14.79
CA ARG A 71 -13.89 3.55 14.15
C ARG A 71 -12.91 2.92 13.18
N VAL A 72 -12.60 1.65 13.40
CA VAL A 72 -11.67 0.89 12.57
C VAL A 72 -12.43 -0.04 11.64
N VAL A 73 -12.13 0.03 10.34
CA VAL A 73 -12.65 -0.88 9.31
C VAL A 73 -11.49 -1.61 8.65
N VAL A 74 -11.50 -2.94 8.72
CA VAL A 74 -10.51 -3.81 8.06
C VAL A 74 -11.14 -4.44 6.83
N LEU A 75 -10.70 -4.02 5.63
CA LEU A 75 -11.27 -4.51 4.37
C LEU A 75 -10.89 -5.97 4.07
N GLY A 76 -9.69 -6.39 4.45
CA GLY A 76 -9.23 -7.77 4.30
C GLY A 76 -9.36 -8.30 2.87
N HIS A 77 -9.90 -9.52 2.74
CA HIS A 77 -10.03 -10.21 1.45
C HIS A 77 -11.00 -9.54 0.46
N LEU A 78 -11.85 -8.61 0.92
CA LEU A 78 -12.77 -7.88 0.03
C LEU A 78 -12.00 -7.14 -1.07
N LEU A 79 -10.78 -6.66 -0.77
CA LEU A 79 -9.91 -5.95 -1.72
C LEU A 79 -9.41 -6.83 -2.88
N ARG A 80 -9.51 -8.16 -2.76
CA ARG A 80 -9.09 -9.11 -3.80
C ARG A 80 -10.25 -9.63 -4.64
N GLY A 81 -11.48 -9.20 -4.34
CA GLY A 81 -12.69 -9.58 -5.05
C GLY A 81 -13.32 -8.41 -5.82
N GLY A 82 -14.41 -8.70 -6.54
CA GLY A 82 -15.13 -7.72 -7.36
C GLY A 82 -14.83 -7.82 -8.85
N LYS A 83 -15.67 -7.17 -9.67
CA LYS A 83 -15.45 -7.14 -11.12
C LYS A 83 -14.27 -6.21 -11.43
N PRO A 84 -13.28 -6.64 -12.22
CA PRO A 84 -12.13 -5.80 -12.57
C PRO A 84 -12.57 -4.54 -13.29
N THR A 85 -11.84 -3.44 -13.11
CA THR A 85 -12.16 -2.16 -13.78
C THR A 85 -11.91 -2.25 -15.29
N ALA A 86 -12.37 -1.24 -16.04
CA ALA A 86 -12.06 -1.18 -17.48
C ALA A 86 -10.55 -1.16 -17.74
N TYR A 87 -9.80 -0.44 -16.89
CA TYR A 87 -8.35 -0.38 -16.93
C TYR A 87 -7.71 -1.75 -16.66
N ASP A 88 -8.11 -2.43 -15.58
CA ASP A 88 -7.57 -3.75 -15.23
C ASP A 88 -7.82 -4.78 -16.33
N ARG A 89 -9.01 -4.74 -16.95
CA ARG A 89 -9.36 -5.63 -18.07
C ARG A 89 -8.48 -5.36 -19.28
N LEU A 90 -8.33 -4.10 -19.67
CA LEU A 90 -7.48 -3.72 -20.80
C LEU A 90 -6.02 -4.11 -20.54
N LEU A 91 -5.50 -3.79 -19.34
CA LEU A 91 -4.14 -4.14 -18.95
C LEU A 91 -3.88 -5.65 -19.00
N SER A 92 -4.79 -6.44 -18.42
CA SER A 92 -4.69 -7.91 -18.42
C SER A 92 -4.71 -8.49 -19.83
N LEU A 93 -5.57 -7.97 -20.71
CA LEU A 93 -5.61 -8.39 -22.12
C LEU A 93 -4.31 -8.04 -22.85
N ARG A 94 -3.76 -6.84 -22.62
CA ARG A 94 -2.47 -6.43 -23.19
C ARG A 94 -1.34 -7.33 -22.72
N PHE A 95 -1.31 -7.69 -21.43
CA PHE A 95 -0.30 -8.58 -20.87
C PHE A 95 -0.38 -9.99 -21.46
N GLY A 96 -1.59 -10.57 -21.50
CA GLY A 96 -1.79 -11.90 -22.08
C GLY A 96 -1.40 -11.95 -23.57
N ALA A 97 -1.85 -10.97 -24.37
CA ALA A 97 -1.49 -10.90 -25.78
C ALA A 97 0.02 -10.72 -25.99
N ALA A 98 0.67 -9.86 -25.21
CA ALA A 98 2.10 -9.65 -25.30
C ALA A 98 2.92 -10.89 -24.88
N ALA A 99 2.47 -11.65 -23.89
CA ALA A 99 3.11 -12.90 -23.49
C ALA A 99 3.03 -13.96 -24.61
N VAL A 100 1.87 -14.10 -25.26
CA VAL A 100 1.70 -15.03 -26.38
C VAL A 100 2.57 -14.63 -27.58
N ARG A 101 2.65 -13.33 -27.90
CA ARG A 101 3.56 -12.83 -28.95
C ARG A 101 5.02 -13.16 -28.65
N ALA A 102 5.48 -12.92 -27.43
CA ALA A 102 6.84 -13.24 -27.02
C ALA A 102 7.16 -14.72 -27.23
N LEU A 103 6.26 -15.62 -26.80
CA LEU A 103 6.42 -17.06 -27.01
C LEU A 103 6.49 -17.44 -28.50
N ALA A 104 5.65 -16.81 -29.35
CA ALA A 104 5.67 -17.05 -30.80
C ALA A 104 6.96 -16.53 -31.46
N GLU A 105 7.57 -15.49 -30.90
CA GLU A 105 8.86 -14.94 -31.30
C GLU A 105 10.07 -15.74 -30.76
N GLY A 106 9.82 -16.79 -29.96
CA GLY A 106 10.85 -17.66 -29.39
C GLY A 106 11.45 -17.15 -28.06
N GLU A 107 10.89 -16.09 -27.49
CA GLU A 107 11.32 -15.53 -26.21
C GLU A 107 10.89 -16.44 -25.04
N SER A 108 11.76 -16.54 -24.03
CA SER A 108 11.48 -17.28 -22.79
C SER A 108 12.23 -16.68 -21.61
N GLY A 109 11.79 -17.01 -20.38
CA GLY A 109 12.43 -16.49 -19.17
C GLY A 109 12.22 -14.98 -18.94
N ILE A 110 11.17 -14.40 -19.52
CA ILE A 110 10.81 -12.98 -19.41
C ILE A 110 9.49 -12.78 -18.66
N MET A 111 9.34 -11.60 -18.07
CA MET A 111 8.11 -11.07 -17.49
C MET A 111 7.60 -9.94 -18.39
N VAL A 112 6.29 -9.93 -18.64
CA VAL A 112 5.63 -8.80 -19.29
C VAL A 112 5.40 -7.69 -18.27
N ALA A 113 5.87 -6.48 -18.57
CA ALA A 113 5.74 -5.32 -17.70
C ALA A 113 5.05 -4.16 -18.43
N LEU A 114 4.26 -3.38 -17.70
CA LEU A 114 3.75 -2.10 -18.19
C LEU A 114 4.76 -1.01 -17.86
N ASP A 115 5.21 -0.30 -18.89
CA ASP A 115 5.96 0.94 -18.80
C ASP A 115 5.21 1.97 -19.63
N PRO A 116 4.23 2.68 -19.04
CA PRO A 116 3.26 3.44 -19.82
C PRO A 116 3.94 4.41 -20.82
N PRO A 117 3.49 4.43 -22.08
CA PRO A 117 2.31 3.75 -22.59
C PRO A 117 2.56 2.31 -23.09
N THR A 118 3.80 1.83 -23.11
CA THR A 118 4.20 0.58 -23.75
C THR A 118 4.17 -0.64 -22.82
N VAL A 119 4.20 -1.82 -23.44
CA VAL A 119 4.40 -3.09 -22.75
C VAL A 119 5.77 -3.59 -23.17
N ASN A 120 6.62 -3.88 -22.19
CA ASN A 120 8.01 -4.28 -22.38
C ASN A 120 8.22 -5.71 -21.84
N TYR A 121 9.28 -6.35 -22.31
CA TYR A 121 9.75 -7.65 -21.81
C TYR A 121 10.95 -7.44 -20.90
N VAL A 122 10.89 -7.98 -19.68
CA VAL A 122 11.95 -7.84 -18.68
C VAL A 122 12.42 -9.24 -18.28
N PRO A 123 13.73 -9.56 -18.33
CA PRO A 123 14.23 -10.86 -17.92
C PRO A 123 13.86 -11.17 -16.45
N LEU A 124 13.37 -12.39 -16.19
CA LEU A 124 12.98 -12.82 -14.85
C LEU A 124 14.17 -12.77 -13.86
N SER A 125 15.39 -12.99 -14.36
CA SER A 125 16.63 -12.89 -13.58
C SER A 125 16.88 -11.49 -13.00
N GLN A 126 16.37 -10.43 -13.64
CA GLN A 126 16.54 -9.05 -13.17
C GLN A 126 15.55 -8.65 -12.07
N VAL A 127 14.40 -9.33 -11.99
CA VAL A 127 13.32 -9.02 -11.04
C VAL A 127 13.32 -9.93 -9.82
N SER A 128 13.89 -11.13 -9.94
CA SER A 128 13.93 -12.10 -8.85
C SER A 128 14.62 -11.52 -7.60
N GLY A 129 13.99 -11.71 -6.43
CA GLY A 129 14.53 -11.28 -5.13
C GLY A 129 14.47 -9.77 -4.86
N ARG A 130 13.88 -8.97 -5.75
CA ARG A 130 13.74 -7.51 -5.56
C ARG A 130 12.29 -7.13 -5.30
N MET A 131 12.09 -6.21 -4.36
CA MET A 131 10.79 -5.62 -4.08
C MET A 131 10.75 -4.20 -4.67
N LYS A 132 9.74 -3.89 -5.48
CA LYS A 132 9.51 -2.52 -5.96
C LYS A 132 9.07 -1.66 -4.78
N GLN A 133 9.89 -0.69 -4.40
CA GLN A 133 9.56 0.31 -3.40
C GLN A 133 8.92 1.54 -4.07
N VAL A 134 8.16 2.30 -3.29
CA VAL A 134 7.69 3.62 -3.69
C VAL A 134 8.76 4.64 -3.27
N PRO A 135 9.40 5.35 -4.22
CA PRO A 135 10.35 6.42 -3.88
C PRO A 135 9.66 7.53 -3.09
N LEU A 136 10.31 8.06 -2.05
CA LEU A 136 9.72 9.08 -1.18
C LEU A 136 9.68 10.47 -1.84
N ASP A 137 10.44 10.64 -2.90
CA ASP A 137 10.55 11.82 -3.75
C ASP A 137 9.73 11.68 -5.05
N CYS A 138 8.93 10.62 -5.20
CA CYS A 138 8.08 10.49 -6.38
C CYS A 138 6.95 11.51 -6.38
N ASP A 139 6.50 11.88 -7.57
CA ASP A 139 5.43 12.86 -7.82
C ASP A 139 4.18 12.62 -6.96
N THR A 140 3.77 11.35 -6.79
CA THR A 140 2.60 11.00 -5.98
C THR A 140 2.78 11.30 -4.49
N ILE A 141 3.97 11.04 -3.92
CA ILE A 141 4.26 11.35 -2.52
C ILE A 141 4.37 12.86 -2.33
N LEU A 142 5.06 13.55 -3.23
CA LEU A 142 5.18 15.01 -3.22
C LEU A 142 3.80 15.67 -3.30
N THR A 143 2.98 15.28 -4.27
CA THR A 143 1.59 15.75 -4.41
C THR A 143 0.78 15.50 -3.14
N GLY A 144 0.93 14.32 -2.53
CA GLY A 144 0.28 14.01 -1.25
C GLY A 144 0.65 15.00 -0.15
N ARG A 145 1.94 15.33 -0.03
CA ARG A 145 2.45 16.31 0.94
C ARG A 145 1.99 17.72 0.62
N ASP A 146 1.98 18.13 -0.64
CA ASP A 146 1.53 19.45 -1.10
C ASP A 146 0.04 19.67 -0.81
N LEU A 147 -0.77 18.61 -0.93
CA LEU A 147 -2.19 18.59 -0.53
C LEU A 147 -2.39 18.53 1.00
N GLY A 148 -1.31 18.49 1.77
CA GLY A 148 -1.33 18.47 3.23
C GLY A 148 -1.64 17.11 3.84
N THR A 149 -1.37 16.01 3.12
CA THR A 149 -1.46 14.65 3.67
C THR A 149 -0.25 14.38 4.56
N SER A 150 -0.48 13.83 5.76
CA SER A 150 0.62 13.31 6.60
C SER A 150 0.83 11.83 6.27
N PHE A 151 2.09 11.43 6.12
CA PHE A 151 2.49 10.02 5.96
C PHE A 151 2.98 9.40 7.28
N GLY A 152 2.82 10.12 8.40
CA GLY A 152 3.27 9.70 9.72
C GLY A 152 4.77 9.84 9.95
N ASP A 153 5.49 10.57 9.10
CA ASP A 153 6.89 10.97 9.26
C ASP A 153 7.07 12.36 9.88
#